data_AF-A0A941NKV0-F1
#
_entry.id   AF-A0A941NKV0-F1
#
_cell.length_a   1.000
_cell.length_b   1.000
_cell.length_c   1.000
_cell.angle_alpha   90.00
_cell.angle_beta   90.00
_cell.angle_gamma   90.00
#
_symmetry.space_group_name_H-M   'P 1'
#
loop_
_entity.id
_entity.type
_entity.pdbx_description
1 polymer ?
#
loop_
_entity_poly.entity_id
_entity_poly.type
_entity_poly.pdbx_seq_one_letter_code
_entity_poly.pdbx_strand_id
1 'polypeptide(L)'
;MARSAVEEGDGAPSFRPLWTLMPYLWPKNRPDLRVRVLVSILFLVLATGFTSISPLIFGWAVDQLKPTPANIAIGSVLSLIAAYAISRIMMQAFAQLRDGIFAKVQYHAMREVAVETFAHVHTLSLRFHLERKTGGLSRVIERGIKGIDTLLSFALFSIFPTILLLGFYSAILLIDLNVWVAISTIVMVIAYVWFTFWITRWRIQYRREMNQSDTDANTKAVDSLLNFETVKYFNNEVHETKRYDVSMEKFSRASIQSQISLSVLNTGQAAIMA
;
A
#
# COMPACT_ATOMS: atom_id res chain seq x y z
N MET A 1 29.11 -18.60 -7.59
CA MET A 1 27.85 -19.37 -7.44
C MET A 1 27.19 -19.05 -6.09
N ALA A 2 26.83 -17.79 -5.85
CA ALA A 2 26.06 -17.39 -4.68
C ALA A 2 25.12 -16.27 -5.11
N ARG A 3 24.09 -16.64 -5.89
CA ARG A 3 22.92 -15.79 -6.08
C ARG A 3 22.18 -15.81 -4.75
N SER A 4 22.38 -14.76 -3.95
CA SER A 4 21.68 -14.56 -2.70
C SER A 4 20.17 -14.66 -2.95
N ALA A 5 19.46 -15.40 -2.10
CA ALA A 5 18.02 -15.65 -2.07
C ALA A 5 17.12 -14.39 -1.99
N VAL A 6 17.66 -13.22 -2.29
CA VAL A 6 16.95 -11.94 -2.40
C VAL A 6 16.39 -11.73 -3.82
N GLU A 7 16.89 -12.46 -4.84
CA GLU A 7 16.32 -12.45 -6.21
C GLU A 7 15.14 -13.43 -6.40
N GLU A 8 14.88 -14.29 -5.42
CA GLU A 8 13.73 -15.18 -5.38
C GLU A 8 12.62 -14.50 -4.59
N GLY A 9 11.65 -13.91 -5.31
CA GLY A 9 10.37 -13.47 -4.76
C GLY A 9 9.49 -14.63 -4.30
N ASP A 10 10.10 -15.68 -3.77
CA ASP A 10 9.50 -16.95 -3.32
C ASP A 10 9.35 -16.98 -1.79
N GLY A 11 9.71 -15.89 -1.11
CA GLY A 11 9.48 -15.73 0.31
C GLY A 11 7.99 -15.63 0.64
N ALA A 12 7.51 -16.53 1.49
CA ALA A 12 6.20 -16.41 2.14
C ALA A 12 6.00 -14.99 2.71
N PRO A 13 4.76 -14.47 2.75
CA PRO A 13 4.47 -13.15 3.33
C PRO A 13 5.10 -13.05 4.72
N SER A 14 6.06 -12.14 4.87
CA SER A 14 6.91 -12.02 6.05
C SER A 14 6.71 -10.67 6.70
N PHE A 15 6.35 -10.67 7.98
CA PHE A 15 6.25 -9.46 8.79
C PHE A 15 7.61 -8.96 9.30
N ARG A 16 8.70 -9.67 9.01
CA ARG A 16 10.06 -9.33 9.48
C ARG A 16 10.50 -7.90 9.09
N PRO A 17 10.26 -7.41 7.85
CA PRO A 17 10.66 -6.05 7.46
C PRO A 17 9.97 -4.96 8.27
N LEU A 18 8.71 -5.17 8.68
CA LEU A 18 7.99 -4.23 9.54
C LEU A 18 8.57 -4.24 10.96
N TRP A 19 8.92 -5.41 11.48
CA TRP A 19 9.53 -5.54 12.80
C TRP A 19 10.92 -4.89 12.87
N THR A 20 11.71 -4.98 11.80
CA THR A 20 13.01 -4.30 11.71
C THR A 20 12.90 -2.78 11.67
N LEU A 21 11.76 -2.24 11.23
CA LEU A 21 11.51 -0.79 11.19
C LEU A 21 10.93 -0.24 12.50
N MET A 22 10.41 -1.11 13.36
CA MET A 22 9.79 -0.73 14.64
C MET A 22 10.70 0.11 15.56
N PRO A 23 12.02 -0.15 15.67
CA PRO A 23 12.92 0.68 16.48
C PRO A 23 12.98 2.15 16.03
N TYR A 24 12.82 2.41 14.73
CA TYR A 24 12.84 3.76 14.15
C TYR A 24 11.52 4.51 14.37
N LEU A 25 10.40 3.78 14.48
CA LEU A 25 9.09 4.36 14.85
C LEU A 25 8.99 4.62 16.36
N TRP A 26 9.65 3.80 17.18
CA TRP A 26 9.62 3.89 18.63
C TRP A 26 11.03 4.09 19.24
N PRO A 27 11.70 5.21 18.92
CA PRO A 27 13.06 5.47 19.39
C PRO A 27 13.12 5.58 20.92
N LYS A 28 14.19 5.07 21.53
CA LYS A 28 14.40 5.15 23.00
C LYS A 28 14.66 6.56 23.52
N ASN A 29 15.28 7.39 22.69
CA ASN A 29 15.78 8.71 23.10
C ASN A 29 14.79 9.86 22.83
N ARG A 30 13.61 9.59 22.25
CA ARG A 30 12.64 10.63 21.85
C ARG A 30 11.22 10.32 22.36
N PRO A 31 10.90 10.68 23.61
CA PRO A 31 9.57 10.44 24.18
C PRO A 31 8.46 11.19 23.44
N ASP A 32 8.78 12.33 22.80
CA ASP A 32 7.82 13.09 22.00
C ASP A 32 7.24 12.27 20.84
N LEU A 33 8.06 11.44 20.20
CA LEU A 33 7.61 10.58 19.10
C LEU A 33 6.75 9.41 19.59
N ARG A 34 7.07 8.84 20.76
CA ARG A 34 6.28 7.77 21.36
C ARG A 34 4.87 8.23 21.72
N VAL A 35 4.76 9.42 22.32
CA VAL A 35 3.47 10.04 22.62
C VAL A 35 2.68 10.28 21.32
N ARG A 36 3.33 10.78 20.27
CA ARG A 36 2.68 10.96 18.96
C ARG A 36 2.17 9.63 18.39
N VAL A 37 2.94 8.55 18.48
CA VAL A 37 2.49 7.21 18.04
C VAL A 37 1.24 6.79 18.81
N LEU A 38 1.22 6.92 20.14
CA LEU A 38 0.06 6.57 20.96
C LEU A 38 -1.17 7.42 20.62
N VAL A 39 -0.99 8.74 20.46
CA VAL A 39 -2.08 9.65 20.06
C VAL A 39 -2.59 9.34 18.66
N SER A 40 -1.71 8.99 17.71
CA SER A 40 -2.10 8.54 16.38
C SER A 40 -2.88 7.23 16.44
N ILE A 41 -2.50 6.26 17.27
CA ILE A 41 -3.26 5.01 17.46
C ILE A 41 -4.64 5.32 18.05
N LEU A 42 -4.73 6.23 19.03
CA LEU A 42 -6.02 6.65 19.59
C LEU A 42 -6.93 7.25 18.52
N PHE A 43 -6.42 8.20 17.72
CA PHE A 43 -7.20 8.79 16.63
C PHE A 43 -7.53 7.79 15.53
N LEU A 44 -6.67 6.79 15.28
CA LEU A 44 -6.97 5.69 14.37
C LEU A 44 -8.18 4.90 14.86
N VAL A 45 -8.18 4.47 16.13
CA VAL A 45 -9.28 3.70 16.72
C VAL A 45 -10.57 4.52 16.71
N LEU A 46 -10.51 5.81 17.04
CA LEU A 46 -11.66 6.70 16.98
C LEU A 46 -12.20 6.84 15.55
N ALA A 47 -11.33 7.11 14.57
CA ALA A 47 -11.71 7.21 13.17
C ALA A 47 -12.40 5.92 12.69
N THR A 48 -11.78 4.76 12.94
CA THR A 48 -12.34 3.46 12.58
C THR A 48 -13.66 3.16 13.32
N GLY A 49 -13.80 3.56 14.58
CA GLY A 49 -15.05 3.45 15.33
C GLY A 49 -16.19 4.25 14.68
N PHE A 50 -15.96 5.51 14.33
CA PHE A 50 -16.95 6.31 13.59
C PHE A 50 -17.23 5.73 12.18
N THR A 51 -16.23 5.15 11.51
CA THR A 51 -16.44 4.41 10.26
C THR A 51 -17.41 3.25 10.43
N SER A 52 -17.23 2.43 11.48
CA SER A 52 -18.08 1.28 11.76
C SER A 52 -19.50 1.64 12.18
N ILE A 53 -19.67 2.75 12.91
CA ILE A 53 -20.99 3.17 13.42
C ILE A 53 -21.82 3.89 12.35
N SER A 54 -21.18 4.54 11.37
CA SER A 54 -21.89 5.36 10.37
C SER A 54 -23.01 4.61 9.61
N PRO A 55 -22.83 3.34 9.16
CA PRO A 55 -23.91 2.57 8.55
C PRO A 55 -25.07 2.26 9.51
N LEU A 56 -24.80 2.08 10.81
CA LEU A 56 -25.84 1.82 11.80
C LEU A 56 -26.74 3.05 12.00
N ILE A 57 -26.14 4.24 12.12
CA ILE A 57 -26.91 5.50 12.21
C ILE A 57 -27.77 5.69 10.97
N PHE A 58 -27.22 5.38 9.78
CA PHE A 58 -27.97 5.46 8.54
C PHE A 58 -29.12 4.44 8.50
N GLY A 59 -28.89 3.20 8.94
CA GLY A 59 -29.93 2.17 9.08
C GLY A 59 -31.07 2.63 9.99
N TRP A 60 -30.75 3.16 11.18
CA TRP A 60 -31.74 3.71 12.10
C TRP A 60 -32.52 4.88 11.51
N ALA A 61 -31.87 5.76 10.72
CA ALA A 61 -32.56 6.86 10.05
C ALA A 61 -33.58 6.35 9.01
N VAL A 62 -33.23 5.29 8.26
CA VAL A 62 -34.12 4.66 7.28
C VAL A 62 -35.26 3.91 7.97
N ASP A 63 -35.00 3.23 9.07
CA ASP A 63 -36.02 2.48 9.81
C ASP A 63 -37.14 3.39 10.33
N GLN A 64 -36.84 4.63 10.71
CA GLN A 64 -37.83 5.64 11.14
C GLN A 64 -38.73 6.14 10.01
N LEU A 65 -38.37 5.92 8.75
CA LEU A 65 -39.17 6.27 7.57
C LEU A 65 -40.15 5.15 7.16
N LYS A 66 -40.07 3.97 7.79
CA LYS A 66 -41.01 2.87 7.53
C LYS A 66 -42.42 3.26 8.01
N PRO A 67 -43.48 2.93 7.23
CA PRO A 67 -44.82 3.39 7.50
C PRO A 67 -45.34 2.82 8.83
N THR A 68 -45.35 3.66 9.86
CA THR A 68 -45.98 3.37 11.16
C THR A 68 -47.17 4.33 11.32
N PRO A 69 -48.37 3.89 11.77
CA PRO A 69 -49.62 4.67 11.60
C PRO A 69 -49.78 5.93 12.46
N ALA A 70 -48.77 6.41 13.19
CA ALA A 70 -48.90 7.58 14.06
C ALA A 70 -47.62 8.43 14.06
N ASN A 71 -47.74 9.67 13.59
CA ASN A 71 -46.76 10.76 13.68
C ASN A 71 -45.30 10.36 13.49
N ILE A 72 -44.83 10.37 12.24
CA ILE A 72 -43.39 10.47 11.97
C ILE A 72 -42.88 11.72 12.69
N ALA A 73 -42.11 11.53 13.76
CA ALA A 73 -41.45 12.62 14.45
C ALA A 73 -40.33 13.14 13.54
N ILE A 74 -40.63 14.05 12.61
CA ILE A 74 -39.68 14.61 11.65
C ILE A 74 -38.38 15.08 12.35
N GLY A 75 -38.49 15.57 13.59
CA GLY A 75 -37.35 15.93 14.43
C GLY A 75 -36.38 14.77 14.74
N SER A 76 -36.86 13.54 14.97
CA SER A 76 -35.99 12.39 15.24
C SER A 76 -35.20 11.98 13.99
N VAL A 77 -35.86 11.95 12.82
CA VAL A 77 -35.20 11.65 11.54
C VAL A 77 -34.13 12.69 11.22
N LEU A 78 -34.44 13.98 11.36
CA LEU A 78 -33.47 15.06 11.15
C LEU A 78 -32.28 14.96 12.12
N SER A 79 -32.51 14.57 13.37
CA SER A 79 -31.44 14.37 14.35
C SER A 79 -30.51 13.20 13.97
N LEU A 80 -31.04 12.11 13.43
CA LEU A 80 -30.24 10.96 12.98
C LEU A 80 -29.45 11.28 11.71
N ILE A 81 -30.04 12.05 10.78
CA ILE A 81 -29.32 12.53 9.59
C ILE A 81 -28.17 13.46 10.01
N ALA A 82 -28.42 14.38 10.95
CA ALA A 82 -27.38 15.23 11.50
C ALA A 82 -26.28 14.41 12.20
N ALA A 83 -26.66 13.41 13.00
CA ALA A 83 -25.71 12.49 13.65
C ALA A 83 -24.87 11.72 12.62
N TYR A 84 -25.48 11.24 11.54
CA TYR A 84 -24.77 10.57 10.44
C TYR A 84 -23.77 11.52 9.77
N ALA A 85 -24.17 12.76 9.46
CA ALA A 85 -23.31 13.78 8.89
C ALA A 85 -22.12 14.11 9.82
N ILE A 86 -22.39 14.31 11.11
CA ILE A 86 -21.36 14.55 12.13
C ILE A 86 -20.42 13.34 12.22
N SER A 87 -20.94 12.11 12.25
CA SER A 87 -20.13 10.88 12.29
C SER A 87 -19.17 10.81 11.09
N ARG A 88 -19.63 11.15 9.88
CA ARG A 88 -18.81 11.19 8.67
C ARG A 88 -17.71 12.27 8.76
N ILE A 89 -18.04 13.44 9.29
CA ILE A 89 -17.06 14.52 9.51
C ILE A 89 -16.03 14.10 10.56
N MET A 90 -16.46 13.51 11.68
CA MET A 90 -15.59 13.06 12.76
C MET A 90 -14.64 11.93 12.30
N MET A 91 -15.18 10.96 11.56
CA MET A 91 -14.36 9.90 10.94
C MET A 91 -13.23 10.50 10.09
N GLN A 92 -13.54 11.47 9.23
CA GLN A 92 -12.54 12.12 8.39
C GLN A 92 -11.58 12.99 9.22
N ALA A 93 -12.08 13.76 10.17
CA ALA A 93 -11.27 14.62 11.03
C ALA A 93 -10.24 13.83 11.83
N PHE A 94 -10.64 12.72 12.47
CA PHE A 94 -9.73 11.85 13.20
C PHE A 94 -8.74 11.14 12.28
N ALA A 95 -9.14 10.73 11.08
CA ALA A 95 -8.20 10.19 10.10
C ALA A 95 -7.11 11.21 9.71
N GLN A 96 -7.50 12.47 9.43
CA GLN A 96 -6.55 13.54 9.10
C GLN A 96 -5.66 13.93 10.29
N LEU A 97 -6.21 13.96 11.51
CA LEU A 97 -5.43 14.21 12.72
C LEU A 97 -4.40 13.11 12.98
N ARG A 98 -4.80 11.84 12.83
CA ARG A 98 -3.88 10.70 12.89
C ARG A 98 -2.73 10.89 11.90
N ASP A 99 -3.04 11.15 10.64
CA ASP A 99 -2.05 11.26 9.56
C ASP A 99 -1.08 12.43 9.81
N GLY A 100 -1.60 13.60 10.17
CA GLY A 100 -0.80 14.80 10.48
C GLY A 100 0.12 14.63 11.70
N ILE A 101 -0.37 13.98 12.75
CA ILE A 101 0.44 13.70 13.97
C ILE A 101 1.52 12.66 13.67
N PHE A 102 1.16 11.63 12.91
CA PHE A 102 2.06 10.52 12.57
C PHE A 102 3.15 10.93 11.58
N ALA A 103 2.89 11.90 10.69
CA ALA A 103 3.84 12.36 9.68
C ALA A 103 5.23 12.69 10.27
N LYS A 104 5.28 13.33 11.44
CA LYS A 104 6.58 13.63 12.10
C LYS A 104 7.35 12.37 12.49
N VAL A 105 6.66 11.32 12.94
CA VAL A 105 7.26 10.02 13.29
C VAL A 105 7.76 9.34 12.01
N GLN A 106 6.92 9.29 10.97
CA GLN A 106 7.24 8.70 9.67
C GLN A 106 8.48 9.34 9.03
N TYR A 107 8.49 10.66 8.86
CA TYR A 107 9.63 11.35 8.26
C TYR A 107 10.90 11.30 9.12
N HIS A 108 10.76 11.20 10.45
CA HIS A 108 11.92 10.96 11.32
C HIS A 108 12.53 9.57 11.07
N ALA A 109 11.70 8.52 11.04
CA ALA A 109 12.15 7.16 10.76
C ALA A 109 12.79 7.05 9.37
N MET A 110 12.17 7.65 8.34
CA MET A 110 12.74 7.70 6.99
C MET A 110 14.10 8.39 6.97
N ARG A 111 14.23 9.52 7.67
CA ARG A 111 15.50 10.26 7.76
C ARG A 111 16.58 9.42 8.44
N GLU A 112 16.29 8.75 9.56
CA GLU A 112 17.29 7.92 10.24
C GLU A 112 17.75 6.77 9.37
N VAL A 113 16.81 6.03 8.76
CA VAL A 113 17.17 4.91 7.88
C VAL A 113 17.98 5.40 6.67
N ALA A 114 17.62 6.54 6.07
CA ALA A 114 18.36 7.12 4.96
C ALA A 114 19.80 7.48 5.35
N VAL A 115 19.99 8.13 6.50
CA VAL A 115 21.31 8.53 7.00
C VAL A 115 22.16 7.31 7.36
N GLU A 116 21.57 6.31 8.04
CA GLU A 116 22.27 5.09 8.43
C GLU A 116 22.67 4.26 7.20
N THR A 117 21.77 4.16 6.22
CA THR A 117 22.07 3.48 4.94
C THR A 117 23.20 4.19 4.20
N PHE A 118 23.16 5.52 4.13
CA PHE A 118 24.20 6.31 3.48
C PHE A 118 25.56 6.17 4.18
N ALA A 119 25.57 6.23 5.52
CA ALA A 119 26.76 6.00 6.32
C ALA A 119 27.32 4.59 6.11
N HIS A 120 26.47 3.55 6.12
CA HIS A 120 26.89 2.18 5.90
C HIS A 120 27.50 1.98 4.52
N VAL A 121 26.91 2.55 3.47
CA VAL A 121 27.45 2.49 2.10
C VAL A 121 28.87 3.04 2.04
N HIS A 122 29.17 4.14 2.74
CA HIS A 122 30.53 4.68 2.81
C HIS A 122 31.53 3.78 3.53
N THR A 123 31.09 2.88 4.40
CA THR A 123 31.98 1.91 5.08
C THR A 123 32.33 0.69 4.23
N LEU A 124 31.69 0.53 3.05
CA LEU A 124 31.93 -0.62 2.18
C LEU A 124 33.26 -0.50 1.44
N SER A 125 33.84 -1.65 1.09
CA SER A 125 35.16 -1.72 0.44
C SER A 125 35.23 -0.91 -0.87
N LEU A 126 36.43 -0.46 -1.23
CA LEU A 126 36.67 0.18 -2.53
C LEU A 126 36.25 -0.73 -3.70
N ARG A 127 36.47 -2.04 -3.59
CA ARG A 127 36.03 -3.03 -4.58
C ARG A 127 34.51 -2.98 -4.81
N PHE A 128 33.72 -2.89 -3.74
CA PHE A 128 32.26 -2.74 -3.84
C PHE A 128 31.87 -1.49 -4.64
N HIS A 129 32.57 -0.38 -4.42
CA HIS A 129 32.33 0.89 -5.11
C HIS A 129 32.78 0.86 -6.58
N LEU A 130 33.83 0.13 -6.92
CA LEU A 130 34.33 -0.01 -8.30
C LEU A 130 33.50 -0.99 -9.14
N GLU A 131 32.94 -2.04 -8.55
CA GLU A 131 32.13 -3.05 -9.25
C GLU A 131 30.69 -2.58 -9.54
N ARG A 132 30.20 -1.53 -8.87
CA ARG A 132 28.83 -1.02 -9.01
C ARG A 132 28.81 0.33 -9.69
N LYS A 133 28.00 0.47 -10.75
CA LYS A 133 27.71 1.78 -11.35
C LYS A 133 27.15 2.72 -10.27
N THR A 134 27.82 3.83 -9.98
CA THR A 134 27.45 4.82 -8.94
C THR A 134 25.99 5.28 -9.07
N GLY A 135 25.51 5.47 -10.31
CA GLY A 135 24.10 5.82 -10.58
C GLY A 135 23.09 4.69 -10.28
N GLY A 136 23.51 3.43 -10.42
CA GLY A 136 22.68 2.27 -10.05
C GLY A 136 22.54 2.12 -8.54
N LEU A 137 23.63 2.35 -7.79
CA LEU A 137 23.63 2.31 -6.33
C LEU A 137 22.73 3.41 -5.72
N SER A 138 22.84 4.64 -6.22
CA SER A 138 21.98 5.76 -5.78
C SER A 138 20.49 5.46 -5.99
N ARG A 139 20.10 4.96 -7.19
CA ARG A 139 18.70 4.54 -7.45
C ARG A 139 18.23 3.40 -6.56
N VAL A 140 19.10 2.49 -6.15
CA VAL A 140 18.73 1.39 -5.24
C VAL A 140 18.44 1.94 -3.84
N ILE A 141 19.28 2.85 -3.33
CA ILE A 141 19.07 3.50 -2.03
C ILE A 141 17.77 4.31 -2.04
N GLU A 142 17.56 5.13 -3.07
CA GLU A 142 16.34 5.94 -3.20
C GLU A 142 15.08 5.07 -3.27
N ARG A 143 15.10 4.00 -4.07
CA ARG A 143 13.98 3.04 -4.15
C ARG A 143 13.78 2.31 -2.83
N GLY A 144 14.85 2.00 -2.10
CA GLY A 144 14.78 1.37 -0.78
C GLY A 144 14.07 2.27 0.23
N ILE A 145 14.47 3.55 0.32
CA ILE A 145 13.86 4.54 1.22
C ILE A 145 12.37 4.76 0.86
N LYS A 146 12.05 4.92 -0.44
CA LYS A 146 10.66 5.02 -0.91
C LYS A 146 9.85 3.75 -0.64
N GLY A 147 10.48 2.58 -0.73
CA GLY A 147 9.88 1.30 -0.39
C GLY A 147 9.51 1.22 1.09
N ILE A 148 10.40 1.65 1.98
CA ILE A 148 10.16 1.73 3.43
C ILE A 148 8.98 2.66 3.73
N ASP A 149 8.96 3.84 3.13
CA ASP A 149 7.85 4.80 3.26
C ASP A 149 6.51 4.18 2.86
N THR A 150 6.49 3.51 1.72
CA THR A 150 5.31 2.81 1.20
C THR A 150 4.87 1.69 2.14
N LEU A 151 5.80 0.87 2.64
CA LEU A 151 5.52 -0.24 3.54
C LEU A 151 4.96 0.23 4.88
N LEU A 152 5.57 1.27 5.47
CA LEU A 152 5.13 1.86 6.73
C LEU A 152 3.72 2.46 6.59
N SER A 153 3.51 3.25 5.53
CA SER A 153 2.21 3.84 5.23
C SER A 153 1.15 2.77 5.04
N PHE A 154 1.44 1.74 4.24
CA PHE A 154 0.47 0.67 3.96
C PHE A 154 0.13 -0.14 5.22
N ALA A 155 1.14 -0.50 6.03
CA ALA A 155 0.91 -1.25 7.26
C ALA A 155 0.04 -0.48 8.27
N LEU A 156 0.34 0.81 8.47
CA LEU A 156 -0.31 1.62 9.50
C LEU A 156 -1.64 2.25 9.07
N PHE A 157 -1.77 2.62 7.79
CA PHE A 157 -2.93 3.34 7.29
C PHE A 157 -3.89 2.49 6.47
N SER A 158 -3.48 1.29 6.06
CA SER A 158 -4.35 0.33 5.37
C SER A 158 -4.54 -0.94 6.19
N ILE A 159 -3.49 -1.72 6.43
CA ILE A 159 -3.63 -3.05 7.06
C ILE A 159 -4.24 -2.94 8.46
N PHE A 160 -3.67 -2.12 9.34
CA PHE A 160 -4.12 -2.04 10.72
C PHE A 160 -5.57 -1.52 10.86
N PRO A 161 -5.97 -0.39 10.22
CA PRO A 161 -7.38 0.03 10.20
C PRO A 161 -8.32 -1.01 9.62
N THR A 162 -7.93 -1.72 8.56
CA THR A 162 -8.77 -2.76 7.96
C THR A 162 -9.02 -3.93 8.90
N ILE A 163 -8.00 -4.38 9.65
CA ILE A 163 -8.16 -5.45 10.65
C ILE A 163 -9.09 -5.00 11.78
N LEU A 164 -8.91 -3.78 12.30
CA LEU A 164 -9.81 -3.23 13.32
C LEU A 164 -11.24 -3.09 12.81
N LEU A 165 -11.41 -2.60 11.59
CA LEU A 165 -12.71 -2.42 10.95
C LEU A 165 -13.42 -3.78 10.77
N LEU A 166 -12.69 -4.80 10.32
CA LEU A 166 -13.19 -6.16 10.22
C LEU A 166 -13.64 -6.68 11.60
N GLY A 167 -12.82 -6.49 12.63
CA GLY A 167 -13.16 -6.88 14.01
C GLY A 167 -14.44 -6.20 14.52
N PHE A 168 -14.58 -4.88 14.31
CA PHE A 168 -15.78 -4.14 14.69
C PHE A 168 -17.01 -4.61 13.92
N TYR A 169 -16.93 -4.77 12.60
CA TYR A 169 -18.08 -5.26 11.83
C TYR A 169 -18.45 -6.70 12.18
N SER A 170 -17.47 -7.58 12.39
CA SER A 170 -17.76 -8.95 12.86
C SER A 170 -18.45 -8.96 14.23
N ALA A 171 -18.03 -8.10 15.16
CA ALA A 171 -18.68 -7.97 16.47
C ALA A 171 -20.12 -7.45 16.35
N ILE A 172 -20.34 -6.40 15.55
CA ILE A 172 -21.66 -5.83 15.26
C ILE A 172 -22.58 -6.90 14.64
N LEU A 173 -22.10 -7.66 13.64
CA LEU A 173 -22.88 -8.71 12.99
C LEU A 173 -23.27 -9.86 13.93
N LEU A 174 -22.45 -10.17 14.93
CA LEU A 174 -22.76 -11.21 15.92
C LEU A 174 -23.79 -10.76 16.96
N ILE A 175 -23.85 -9.46 17.26
CA ILE A 175 -24.74 -8.90 18.27
C ILE A 175 -26.09 -8.51 17.66
N ASP A 176 -26.07 -7.75 16.56
CA ASP A 176 -27.27 -7.15 15.96
C ASP A 176 -27.90 -8.04 14.87
N LEU A 177 -27.13 -8.98 14.30
CA LEU A 177 -27.57 -9.87 13.23
C LEU A 177 -27.48 -11.34 13.62
N ASN A 178 -28.01 -12.19 12.75
CA ASN A 178 -27.96 -13.63 12.91
C ASN A 178 -26.51 -14.16 12.74
N VAL A 179 -26.10 -15.08 13.62
CA VAL A 179 -24.81 -15.77 13.58
C VAL A 179 -24.47 -16.33 12.20
N TRP A 180 -25.45 -16.82 11.45
CA TRP A 180 -25.24 -17.32 10.08
C TRP A 180 -24.74 -16.25 9.11
N VAL A 181 -25.17 -14.99 9.27
CA VAL A 181 -24.72 -13.84 8.46
C VAL A 181 -23.29 -13.44 8.84
N ALA A 182 -22.96 -13.50 10.13
CA ALA A 182 -21.59 -13.27 10.58
C ALA A 182 -20.63 -14.35 10.02
N ILE A 183 -21.03 -15.63 10.07
CA ILE A 183 -20.24 -16.74 9.53
C ILE A 183 -20.06 -16.60 8.01
N SER A 184 -21.12 -16.28 7.25
CA SER A 184 -21.00 -16.12 5.79
C SER A 184 -20.04 -14.98 5.43
N THR A 185 -20.08 -13.86 6.17
CA THR A 185 -19.16 -12.73 5.97
C THR A 185 -17.71 -13.12 6.27
N ILE A 186 -17.45 -13.85 7.36
CA ILE A 186 -16.11 -14.32 7.70
C ILE A 186 -15.58 -15.27 6.62
N VAL A 187 -16.41 -16.21 6.15
CA VAL A 187 -16.05 -17.14 5.06
C VAL A 187 -15.72 -16.37 3.78
N MET A 188 -16.53 -15.38 3.42
CA MET A 188 -16.29 -14.50 2.27
C MET A 188 -14.93 -13.78 2.39
N VAL A 189 -14.61 -13.20 3.55
CA VAL A 189 -13.33 -12.52 3.78
C VAL A 189 -12.15 -13.48 3.68
N ILE A 190 -12.27 -14.69 4.25
CA ILE A 190 -11.23 -15.73 4.14
C ILE A 190 -11.02 -16.12 2.67
N ALA A 191 -12.10 -16.36 1.92
CA ALA A 191 -12.05 -16.68 0.50
C ALA A 191 -11.40 -15.56 -0.31
N TYR A 192 -11.78 -14.29 -0.04
CA TYR A 192 -11.21 -13.11 -0.67
C TYR A 192 -9.70 -13.01 -0.43
N VAL A 193 -9.25 -13.16 0.82
CA VAL A 193 -7.84 -13.08 1.19
C VAL A 193 -7.05 -14.22 0.55
N TRP A 194 -7.55 -15.46 0.63
CA TRP A 194 -6.90 -16.62 0.04
C TRP A 194 -6.76 -16.50 -1.48
N PHE A 195 -7.85 -16.15 -2.17
CA PHE A 195 -7.87 -15.94 -3.62
C PHE A 195 -6.90 -14.83 -4.04
N THR A 196 -6.92 -13.71 -3.31
CA THR A 196 -6.04 -12.57 -3.58
C THR A 196 -4.58 -12.97 -3.47
N PHE A 197 -4.19 -13.72 -2.43
CA PHE A 197 -2.80 -14.20 -2.28
C PHE A 197 -2.42 -15.19 -3.37
N TRP A 198 -3.31 -16.11 -3.73
CA TRP A 198 -3.06 -17.11 -4.76
C TRP A 198 -2.82 -16.46 -6.14
N ILE A 199 -3.74 -15.58 -6.59
CA ILE A 199 -3.59 -14.87 -7.86
C ILE A 199 -2.41 -13.89 -7.83
N THR A 200 -2.17 -13.20 -6.70
CA THR A 200 -1.03 -12.30 -6.58
C THR A 200 0.29 -13.03 -6.77
N ARG A 201 0.47 -14.20 -6.15
CA ARG A 201 1.68 -15.03 -6.34
C ARG A 201 1.86 -15.45 -7.79
N TRP A 202 0.80 -15.90 -8.45
CA TRP A 202 0.83 -16.23 -9.87
C TRP A 202 1.19 -15.02 -10.74
N ARG A 203 0.65 -13.83 -10.42
CA ARG A 203 0.86 -12.61 -11.20
C ARG A 203 2.25 -11.97 -11.03
N ILE A 204 2.98 -12.28 -9.95
CA ILE A 204 4.31 -11.72 -9.67
C ILE A 204 5.28 -11.95 -10.84
N GLN A 205 5.20 -13.10 -11.53
CA GLN A 205 6.07 -13.40 -12.67
C GLN A 205 5.91 -12.39 -13.81
N TYR A 206 4.68 -12.02 -14.17
CA TYR A 206 4.41 -11.04 -15.23
C TYR A 206 4.88 -9.64 -14.84
N ARG A 207 4.67 -9.26 -13.58
CA ARG A 207 5.19 -8.02 -12.99
C ARG A 207 6.72 -7.96 -13.06
N ARG A 208 7.40 -9.08 -12.79
CA ARG A 208 8.86 -9.19 -12.86
C ARG A 208 9.37 -9.02 -14.29
N GLU A 209 8.76 -9.71 -15.25
CA GLU A 209 9.12 -9.60 -16.67
C GLU A 209 8.90 -8.18 -17.22
N MET A 210 7.79 -7.53 -16.85
CA MET A 210 7.50 -6.14 -17.17
C MET A 210 8.58 -5.19 -16.61
N ASN A 211 8.97 -5.34 -15.34
CA ASN A 211 10.00 -4.49 -14.74
C ASN A 211 11.40 -4.71 -15.37
N GLN A 212 11.73 -5.94 -15.77
CA GLN A 212 12.99 -6.24 -16.43
C GLN A 212 13.07 -5.63 -17.83
N SER A 213 11.99 -5.76 -18.62
CA SER A 213 11.90 -5.16 -19.95
C SER A 213 11.90 -3.63 -19.91
N ASP A 214 11.22 -3.01 -18.93
CA ASP A 214 11.28 -1.58 -18.66
C ASP A 214 12.72 -1.11 -18.37
N THR A 215 13.43 -1.84 -17.50
CA THR A 215 14.83 -1.52 -17.17
C THR A 215 15.75 -1.60 -18.39
N ASP A 216 15.57 -2.59 -19.26
CA ASP A 216 16.35 -2.73 -20.50
C ASP A 216 16.08 -1.58 -21.48
N ALA A 217 14.80 -1.27 -21.73
CA ALA A 217 14.41 -0.14 -22.58
C ALA A 217 14.96 1.20 -22.06
N ASN A 218 14.81 1.46 -20.75
CA ASN A 218 15.31 2.67 -20.10
C ASN A 218 16.83 2.77 -20.19
N THR A 219 17.55 1.65 -19.99
CA THR A 219 19.01 1.62 -20.08
C THR A 219 19.47 1.99 -21.50
N LYS A 220 18.84 1.43 -22.53
CA LYS A 220 19.16 1.74 -23.95
C LYS A 220 18.87 3.20 -24.29
N ALA A 221 17.75 3.75 -23.83
CA ALA A 221 17.41 5.15 -24.06
C ALA A 221 18.44 6.09 -23.40
N VAL A 222 18.79 5.84 -22.13
CA VAL A 222 19.77 6.65 -21.40
C VAL A 222 21.16 6.55 -22.06
N ASP A 223 21.59 5.35 -22.45
CA ASP A 223 22.88 5.15 -23.12
C ASP A 223 22.96 5.87 -24.47
N SER A 224 21.88 5.83 -25.27
CA SER A 224 21.78 6.56 -26.53
C SER A 224 21.86 8.08 -26.35
N LEU A 225 21.18 8.62 -25.32
CA LEU A 225 21.18 10.05 -25.01
C LEU A 225 22.52 10.54 -24.43
N LEU A 226 23.17 9.73 -23.59
CA LEU A 226 24.49 10.06 -23.07
C LEU A 226 25.56 10.04 -24.16
N ASN A 227 25.45 9.14 -25.14
CA ASN A 227 26.35 9.02 -26.27
C ASN A 227 25.80 9.69 -27.54
N PHE A 228 25.02 10.76 -27.39
CA PHE A 228 24.33 11.44 -28.50
C PHE A 228 25.30 11.86 -29.62
N GLU A 229 26.49 12.36 -29.25
CA GLU A 229 27.52 12.75 -30.21
C GLU A 229 27.96 11.58 -31.08
N THR A 230 28.21 10.40 -30.48
CA THR A 230 28.57 9.19 -31.21
C THR A 230 27.47 8.77 -32.18
N VAL A 231 26.20 8.81 -31.74
CA VAL A 231 25.07 8.47 -32.61
C VAL A 231 25.02 9.40 -33.82
N LYS A 232 25.25 10.71 -33.63
CA LYS A 232 25.29 11.71 -34.71
C LYS A 232 26.50 11.57 -35.61
N TYR A 233 27.69 11.32 -35.06
CA TYR A 233 28.91 11.12 -35.86
C TYR A 233 28.78 9.96 -36.85
N PHE A 234 28.07 8.90 -36.46
CA PHE A 234 27.86 7.73 -37.32
C PHE A 234 26.51 7.73 -38.06
N ASN A 235 25.68 8.78 -37.92
CA ASN A 235 24.34 8.88 -38.54
C ASN A 235 23.45 7.65 -38.25
N ASN A 236 23.51 7.17 -36.99
CA ASN A 236 22.94 5.90 -36.54
C ASN A 236 21.58 6.04 -35.83
N GLU A 237 20.87 7.15 -36.01
CA GLU A 237 19.61 7.45 -35.30
C GLU A 237 18.53 6.40 -35.57
N VAL A 238 18.40 5.95 -36.81
CA VAL A 238 17.43 4.92 -37.20
C VAL A 238 17.78 3.57 -36.55
N HIS A 239 19.08 3.26 -36.43
CA HIS A 239 19.55 2.04 -35.76
C HIS A 239 19.20 2.07 -34.27
N GLU A 240 19.52 3.16 -33.57
CA GLU A 240 19.21 3.33 -32.14
C GLU A 240 17.70 3.32 -31.89
N THR A 241 16.92 3.98 -32.75
CA THR A 241 15.46 3.99 -32.67
C THR A 241 14.90 2.58 -32.80
N LYS A 242 15.38 1.79 -33.77
CA LYS A 242 14.95 0.39 -33.95
C LYS A 242 15.35 -0.50 -32.77
N ARG A 243 16.55 -0.29 -32.20
CA ARG A 243 17.01 -1.04 -31.02
C ARG A 243 16.16 -0.73 -29.79
N TYR A 244 15.76 0.52 -29.62
CA TYR A 244 14.83 0.94 -28.59
C TYR A 244 13.43 0.34 -28.81
N ASP A 245 12.90 0.40 -30.04
CA ASP A 245 11.58 -0.12 -30.43
C ASP A 245 11.42 -1.62 -30.10
N VAL A 246 12.42 -2.45 -30.43
CA VAL A 246 12.43 -3.89 -30.08
C VAL A 246 12.31 -4.11 -28.56
N SER A 247 12.94 -3.25 -27.77
CA SER A 247 12.90 -3.32 -26.30
C SER A 247 11.53 -2.88 -25.77
N MET A 248 10.96 -1.85 -26.41
CA MET A 248 9.65 -1.31 -26.09
C MET A 248 8.52 -2.27 -26.48
N GLU A 249 8.67 -3.02 -27.58
CA GLU A 249 7.74 -4.08 -27.96
C GLU A 249 7.67 -5.17 -26.89
N LYS A 250 8.83 -5.62 -26.39
CA LYS A 250 8.89 -6.59 -25.29
C LYS A 250 8.22 -6.05 -24.03
N PHE A 251 8.51 -4.80 -23.67
CA PHE A 251 7.86 -4.12 -22.54
C PHE A 251 6.34 -4.03 -22.72
N SER A 252 5.87 -3.68 -23.91
CA SER A 252 4.45 -3.59 -24.24
C SER A 252 3.74 -4.94 -24.04
N ARG A 253 4.30 -6.03 -24.60
CA ARG A 253 3.74 -7.38 -24.43
C ARG A 253 3.70 -7.81 -22.96
N ALA A 254 4.78 -7.59 -22.20
CA ALA A 254 4.84 -7.92 -20.78
C ALA A 254 3.85 -7.06 -19.95
N SER A 255 3.70 -5.79 -20.30
CA SER A 255 2.75 -4.86 -19.65
C SER A 255 1.30 -5.29 -19.88
N ILE A 256 0.96 -5.73 -21.09
CA ILE A 256 -0.37 -6.26 -21.40
C ILE A 256 -0.69 -7.47 -20.54
N GLN A 257 0.24 -8.43 -20.40
CA GLN A 257 0.04 -9.61 -19.54
C GLN A 257 -0.09 -9.23 -18.06
N SER A 258 0.73 -8.29 -17.59
CA SER A 258 0.64 -7.71 -16.24
C SER A 258 -0.71 -7.02 -15.99
N GLN A 259 -1.29 -6.37 -17.01
CA GLN A 259 -2.60 -5.72 -16.93
C GLN A 259 -3.74 -6.74 -16.98
N ILE A 260 -3.71 -7.71 -17.89
CA ILE A 260 -4.74 -8.76 -18.00
C ILE A 260 -4.83 -9.55 -16.69
N SER A 261 -3.69 -9.93 -16.11
CA SER A 261 -3.66 -10.63 -14.83
C SER A 261 -4.20 -9.78 -13.66
N LEU A 262 -4.12 -8.45 -13.72
CA LEU A 262 -4.79 -7.56 -12.76
C LEU A 262 -6.30 -7.59 -12.95
N SER A 263 -6.77 -7.56 -14.20
CA SER A 263 -8.20 -7.66 -14.49
C SER A 263 -8.78 -8.98 -13.96
N VAL A 264 -8.07 -10.10 -14.14
CA VAL A 264 -8.47 -11.41 -13.57
C VAL A 264 -8.59 -11.34 -12.04
N LEU A 265 -7.62 -10.71 -11.35
CA LEU A 265 -7.68 -10.52 -9.91
C LEU A 265 -8.93 -9.71 -9.51
N ASN A 266 -9.15 -8.56 -10.15
CA ASN A 266 -10.26 -7.66 -9.82
C ASN A 266 -11.62 -8.33 -10.08
N THR A 267 -11.77 -9.04 -11.20
CA THR A 267 -13.00 -9.76 -11.54
C THR A 267 -13.26 -10.90 -10.55
N GLY A 268 -12.24 -11.68 -10.20
CA GLY A 268 -12.41 -12.76 -9.22
C GLY A 268 -12.70 -12.24 -7.81
N GLN A 269 -12.09 -11.13 -7.40
CA GLN A 269 -12.42 -10.45 -6.15
C GLN A 269 -13.88 -9.98 -6.14
N ALA A 270 -14.37 -9.38 -7.22
CA ALA A 270 -15.76 -8.96 -7.34
C ALA A 270 -16.73 -10.16 -7.30
N ALA A 271 -16.39 -11.27 -7.96
CA ALA A 271 -17.20 -12.48 -7.93
C ALA A 271 -17.29 -13.14 -6.54
N ILE A 272 -16.25 -13.01 -5.70
CA ILE A 272 -16.27 -13.51 -4.31
C ILE A 272 -17.14 -12.62 -3.41
N MET A 273 -17.20 -11.32 -3.70
CA MET A 273 -17.99 -10.36 -2.91
C MET A 273 -19.47 -10.30 -3.31
N ALA A 274 -19.81 -10.77 -4.52
CA ALA A 274 -21.17 -10.81 -5.05
C ALA A 274 -21.94 -12.03 -4.51
#